data_AF-A0A7X0TMH0-F1
#
_entry.id   AF-A0A7X0TMH0-F1
#
_cell.length_a   1.000
_cell.length_b   1.000
_cell.length_c   1.000
_cell.angle_alpha   90.00
_cell.angle_beta   90.00
_cell.angle_gamma   90.00
#
_symmetry.space_group_name_H-M   'P 1'
#
loop_
_entity.id
_entity.type
_entity.pdbx_description
1 polymer ?
#
loop_
_entity_poly.entity_id
_entity_poly.type
_entity_poly.pdbx_seq_one_letter_code
_entity_poly.pdbx_strand_id
1 'polypeptide(L)'
;MGIFKKLLTGITSSNVMGKYGTLEDWQKASPNELKKYKENIKLGVEQKTVPKIILGSFLMVEGKGEEEEGERILREAMDEGVENAERDYSAALAYYYMQKGKFNTALKKDKWFPKWIEASEKCVEQGYKNAESILADIYIACYSLNDPEFEEIVIKIIKLLRIATAKHQSMGCLSYGRFIQNKLSSNEYKQKNTPNYQELEAAKPYFLQAIKDEKGTQFESSAYEAMISYYNESIHRDIKKAIESYLSKDDISGISTKIDKTYEEALKYVKSGDEKSKIATSILNNYVVLFDFLNLAILVKEKDDKNIVADNYIWQMDEKRFSDKAITIKNDIAMDILSQYYLDNLPEIKQNNLKIHKPTTEYMEKRKETRSKYIQMNINQYNEFFRTN
;
A
#
# COMPACT_ATOMS: atom_id res chain seq x y z
N MET A 1 -7.83 -5.22 -7.87
CA MET A 1 -8.97 -5.36 -8.80
C MET A 1 -9.60 -6.77 -8.89
N GLY A 2 -8.99 -7.87 -8.42
CA GLY A 2 -9.48 -9.24 -8.73
C GLY A 2 -10.43 -9.96 -7.76
N ILE A 3 -10.57 -9.51 -6.51
CA ILE A 3 -11.31 -10.25 -5.46
C ILE A 3 -12.80 -9.84 -5.41
N PHE A 4 -13.09 -8.54 -5.50
CA PHE A 4 -14.48 -8.04 -5.50
C PHE A 4 -15.27 -8.50 -6.74
N LYS A 5 -14.61 -8.67 -7.89
CA LYS A 5 -15.26 -9.17 -9.11
C LYS A 5 -15.72 -10.64 -8.99
N LYS A 6 -15.05 -11.46 -8.16
CA LYS A 6 -15.40 -12.88 -7.91
C LYS A 6 -16.49 -13.08 -6.86
N LEU A 7 -16.62 -12.17 -5.89
CA LEU A 7 -17.76 -12.16 -4.95
C LEU A 7 -19.10 -11.88 -5.66
N LEU A 8 -19.07 -11.25 -6.83
CA LEU A 8 -20.25 -10.84 -7.60
C LEU A 8 -20.80 -11.95 -8.52
N THR A 9 -20.02 -12.97 -8.89
CA THR A 9 -20.44 -13.99 -9.88
C THR A 9 -21.07 -15.25 -9.26
N GLY A 10 -21.20 -15.31 -7.92
CA GLY A 10 -21.53 -16.54 -7.20
C GLY A 10 -23.02 -16.84 -6.95
N ILE A 11 -23.95 -15.99 -7.36
CA ILE A 11 -25.40 -16.27 -7.21
C ILE A 11 -26.12 -15.89 -8.49
N THR A 12 -26.03 -16.75 -9.50
CA THR A 12 -26.90 -16.73 -10.67
C THR A 12 -28.10 -17.63 -10.41
N SER A 13 -29.23 -17.05 -10.01
CA SER A 13 -30.52 -17.65 -10.34
C SER A 13 -31.18 -16.74 -11.38
N SER A 14 -31.42 -17.29 -12.57
CA SER A 14 -32.04 -16.59 -13.71
C SER A 14 -33.37 -15.90 -13.35
N ASN A 15 -34.10 -16.43 -12.36
CA ASN A 15 -35.35 -15.85 -11.86
C ASN A 15 -35.19 -14.51 -11.14
N VAL A 16 -34.07 -14.29 -10.46
CA VAL A 16 -33.80 -13.06 -9.70
C VAL A 16 -33.41 -11.92 -10.64
N MET A 17 -32.59 -12.20 -11.65
CA MET A 17 -32.22 -11.22 -12.68
C MET A 17 -33.43 -10.84 -13.55
N GLY A 18 -34.34 -11.79 -13.86
CA GLY A 18 -35.57 -11.48 -14.58
C GLY A 18 -36.56 -10.60 -13.82
N LYS A 19 -36.60 -10.68 -12.47
CA LYS A 19 -37.51 -9.89 -11.63
C LYS A 19 -37.00 -8.46 -11.40
N TYR A 20 -35.71 -8.31 -11.14
CA TYR A 20 -35.13 -7.01 -10.74
C TYR A 20 -34.32 -6.32 -11.84
N GLY A 21 -33.94 -7.04 -12.90
CA GLY A 21 -33.04 -6.53 -13.94
C GLY A 21 -31.58 -6.45 -13.47
N THR A 22 -30.67 -6.29 -14.42
CA THR A 22 -29.25 -6.01 -14.21
C THR A 22 -28.93 -4.55 -14.54
N LEU A 23 -27.71 -4.10 -14.22
CA LEU A 23 -27.24 -2.77 -14.62
C LEU A 23 -27.36 -2.55 -16.14
N GLU A 24 -27.02 -3.57 -16.94
CA GLU A 24 -27.13 -3.50 -18.40
C GLU A 24 -28.59 -3.41 -18.86
N ASP A 25 -29.50 -4.10 -18.18
CA ASP A 25 -30.93 -4.04 -18.49
C ASP A 25 -31.49 -2.64 -18.20
N TRP A 26 -31.10 -2.02 -17.08
CA TRP A 26 -31.58 -0.69 -16.71
C TRP A 26 -31.03 0.43 -17.60
N GLN A 27 -29.77 0.30 -18.04
CA GLN A 27 -29.18 1.26 -18.99
C GLN A 27 -29.91 1.25 -20.34
N LYS A 28 -30.44 0.09 -20.74
CA LYS A 28 -31.18 -0.10 -22.00
C LYS A 28 -32.70 0.05 -21.84
N ALA A 29 -33.20 0.07 -20.61
CA ALA A 29 -34.63 0.09 -20.31
C ALA A 29 -35.30 1.41 -20.74
N SER A 30 -36.52 1.28 -21.29
CA SER A 30 -37.44 2.41 -21.45
C SER A 30 -37.88 2.95 -20.07
N PRO A 31 -38.40 4.19 -19.98
CA PRO A 31 -38.89 4.75 -18.72
C PRO A 31 -39.92 3.88 -17.98
N ASN A 32 -40.80 3.19 -18.73
CA ASN A 32 -41.82 2.32 -18.15
C ASN A 32 -41.25 1.01 -17.61
N GLU A 33 -40.27 0.41 -18.30
CA GLU A 33 -39.58 -0.79 -17.83
C GLU A 33 -38.73 -0.48 -16.59
N LEU A 34 -38.06 0.67 -16.59
CA LEU A 34 -37.30 1.13 -15.44
C LEU A 34 -38.21 1.35 -14.22
N LYS A 35 -39.40 1.93 -14.41
CA LYS A 35 -40.41 2.07 -13.35
C LYS A 35 -40.82 0.70 -12.76
N LYS A 36 -41.01 -0.31 -13.61
CA LYS A 36 -41.35 -1.67 -13.16
C LYS A 36 -40.22 -2.30 -12.33
N TYR A 37 -38.97 -2.14 -12.75
CA TYR A 37 -37.82 -2.62 -11.95
C TYR A 37 -37.75 -1.91 -10.59
N LYS A 38 -37.99 -0.59 -10.53
CA LYS A 38 -38.07 0.17 -9.28
C LYS A 38 -39.14 -0.35 -8.33
N GLU A 39 -40.36 -0.53 -8.84
CA GLU A 39 -41.48 -1.04 -8.04
C GLU A 39 -41.19 -2.45 -7.53
N ASN A 40 -40.61 -3.31 -8.38
CA ASN A 40 -40.20 -4.66 -7.96
C ASN A 40 -39.11 -4.62 -6.88
N ILE A 41 -38.12 -3.74 -7.01
CA ILE A 41 -37.05 -3.58 -6.01
C ILE A 41 -37.67 -3.06 -4.70
N LYS A 42 -38.52 -2.03 -4.75
CA LYS A 42 -39.20 -1.49 -3.55
C LYS A 42 -40.01 -2.58 -2.83
N LEU A 43 -40.88 -3.28 -3.55
CA LEU A 43 -41.67 -4.39 -2.99
C LEU A 43 -40.76 -5.51 -2.46
N GLY A 44 -39.67 -5.80 -3.16
CA GLY A 44 -38.73 -6.81 -2.74
C GLY A 44 -37.94 -6.41 -1.48
N VAL A 45 -37.67 -5.12 -1.29
CA VAL A 45 -37.07 -4.56 -0.07
C VAL A 45 -38.03 -4.73 1.10
N GLU A 46 -39.28 -4.29 0.96
CA GLU A 46 -40.36 -4.46 1.95
C GLU A 46 -40.54 -5.95 2.33
N GLN A 47 -40.43 -6.85 1.35
CA GLN A 47 -40.57 -8.30 1.52
C GLN A 47 -39.28 -9.02 1.94
N LYS A 48 -38.15 -8.33 2.10
CA LYS A 48 -36.83 -8.92 2.44
C LYS A 48 -36.31 -9.95 1.42
N THR A 49 -36.56 -9.74 0.13
CA THR A 49 -36.23 -10.70 -0.95
C THR A 49 -35.27 -10.14 -2.02
N VAL A 50 -34.75 -8.92 -1.86
CA VAL A 50 -33.84 -8.32 -2.85
C VAL A 50 -32.37 -8.67 -2.54
N PRO A 51 -31.61 -9.19 -3.51
CA PRO A 51 -30.18 -9.42 -3.33
C PRO A 51 -29.38 -8.10 -3.29
N LYS A 52 -28.34 -8.06 -2.45
CA LYS A 52 -27.44 -6.92 -2.26
C LYS A 52 -26.84 -6.33 -3.54
N ILE A 53 -26.50 -7.19 -4.50
CA ILE A 53 -25.89 -6.76 -5.76
C ILE A 53 -26.84 -5.89 -6.59
N ILE A 54 -28.15 -6.14 -6.49
CA ILE A 54 -29.19 -5.35 -7.17
C ILE A 54 -29.28 -3.97 -6.52
N LEU A 55 -29.33 -3.92 -5.19
CA LEU A 55 -29.37 -2.66 -4.42
C LEU A 55 -28.17 -1.75 -4.72
N GLY A 56 -26.95 -2.30 -4.71
CA GLY A 56 -25.73 -1.56 -5.06
C GLY A 56 -25.65 -1.16 -6.53
N SER A 57 -26.19 -1.98 -7.44
CA SER A 57 -26.21 -1.64 -8.87
C SER A 57 -27.20 -0.52 -9.17
N PHE A 58 -28.28 -0.40 -8.39
CA PHE A 58 -29.33 0.58 -8.66
C PHE A 58 -28.83 2.02 -8.43
N LEU A 59 -27.98 2.23 -7.41
CA LEU A 59 -27.24 3.48 -7.21
C LEU A 59 -26.28 3.84 -8.36
N MET A 60 -25.92 2.87 -9.20
CA MET A 60 -24.92 3.02 -10.27
C MET A 60 -25.52 3.34 -11.63
N VAL A 61 -26.84 3.53 -11.73
CA VAL A 61 -27.50 3.87 -13.00
C VAL A 61 -27.18 5.33 -13.37
N GLU A 62 -26.18 5.50 -14.23
CA GLU A 62 -25.75 6.83 -14.67
C GLU A 62 -26.79 7.54 -15.55
N GLY A 63 -26.94 8.86 -15.34
CA GLY A 63 -27.51 9.76 -16.35
C GLY A 63 -29.01 10.10 -16.27
N LYS A 64 -29.73 9.73 -15.20
CA LYS A 64 -31.19 10.00 -15.10
C LYS A 64 -31.70 10.44 -13.72
N GLY A 65 -30.83 10.93 -12.82
CA GLY A 65 -31.23 11.29 -11.44
C GLY A 65 -31.59 10.09 -10.56
N GLU A 66 -31.27 8.88 -11.04
CA GLU A 66 -31.65 7.61 -10.44
C GLU A 66 -30.84 7.24 -9.20
N GLU A 67 -29.64 7.82 -9.07
CA GLU A 67 -28.78 7.61 -7.90
C GLU A 67 -29.44 8.16 -6.62
N GLU A 68 -30.16 9.29 -6.72
CA GLU A 68 -30.95 9.86 -5.61
C GLU A 68 -32.11 8.96 -5.21
N GLU A 69 -32.81 8.43 -6.19
CA GLU A 69 -33.95 7.55 -5.96
C GLU A 69 -33.49 6.21 -5.38
N GLY A 70 -32.33 5.73 -5.80
CA GLY A 70 -31.71 4.54 -5.21
C GLY A 70 -31.28 4.75 -3.79
N GLU A 71 -30.68 5.90 -3.47
CA GLU A 71 -30.33 6.22 -2.10
C GLU A 71 -31.58 6.34 -1.23
N ARG A 72 -32.64 7.00 -1.73
CA ARG A 72 -33.92 7.14 -1.04
C ARG A 72 -34.53 5.77 -0.71
N ILE A 73 -34.65 4.86 -1.67
CA ILE A 73 -35.23 3.52 -1.46
C ILE A 73 -34.42 2.72 -0.44
N LEU A 74 -33.08 2.78 -0.51
CA LEU A 74 -32.22 2.08 0.44
C LEU A 74 -32.34 2.69 1.85
N ARG A 75 -32.49 4.02 1.95
CA ARG A 75 -32.64 4.71 3.22
C ARG A 75 -33.99 4.41 3.87
N GLU A 76 -35.07 4.41 3.09
CA GLU A 76 -36.40 4.02 3.57
C GLU A 76 -36.40 2.61 4.15
N ALA A 77 -35.71 1.67 3.51
CA ALA A 77 -35.53 0.31 4.05
C ALA A 77 -34.91 0.30 5.45
N MET A 78 -33.90 1.15 5.68
CA MET A 78 -33.28 1.29 7.00
C MET A 78 -34.24 1.91 8.01
N ASP A 79 -34.94 2.96 7.62
CA ASP A 79 -35.86 3.70 8.50
C ASP A 79 -37.09 2.82 8.86
N GLU A 80 -37.50 1.91 7.98
CA GLU A 80 -38.55 0.90 8.20
C GLU A 80 -38.07 -0.32 9.01
N GLY A 81 -36.78 -0.39 9.36
CA GLY A 81 -36.21 -1.50 10.14
C GLY A 81 -36.17 -2.83 9.37
N VAL A 82 -36.03 -2.77 8.04
CA VAL A 82 -35.85 -3.96 7.21
C VAL A 82 -34.56 -4.66 7.62
N GLU A 83 -34.63 -5.96 7.81
CA GLU A 83 -33.51 -6.75 8.31
C GLU A 83 -32.29 -6.69 7.37
N ASN A 84 -31.13 -6.31 7.92
CA ASN A 84 -29.89 -6.07 7.20
C ASN A 84 -29.87 -4.85 6.26
N ALA A 85 -30.86 -3.97 6.32
CA ALA A 85 -30.90 -2.78 5.46
C ALA A 85 -29.69 -1.86 5.68
N GLU A 86 -29.20 -1.70 6.91
CA GLU A 86 -28.05 -0.85 7.22
C GLU A 86 -26.77 -1.39 6.58
N ARG A 87 -26.58 -2.71 6.65
CA ARG A 87 -25.45 -3.39 6.02
C ARG A 87 -25.51 -3.25 4.52
N ASP A 88 -26.69 -3.43 3.95
CA ASP A 88 -26.86 -3.44 2.51
C ASP A 88 -26.77 -2.02 1.93
N TYR A 89 -27.29 -1.01 2.64
CA TYR A 89 -27.08 0.42 2.37
C TYR A 89 -25.60 0.79 2.44
N SER A 90 -24.91 0.42 3.52
CA SER A 90 -23.48 0.73 3.68
C SER A 90 -22.63 0.09 2.58
N ALA A 91 -22.88 -1.17 2.24
CA ALA A 91 -22.18 -1.86 1.17
C ALA A 91 -22.47 -1.25 -0.22
N ALA A 92 -23.71 -0.84 -0.46
CA ALA A 92 -24.12 -0.20 -1.72
C ALA A 92 -23.42 1.14 -1.93
N LEU A 93 -23.36 2.01 -0.90
CA LEU A 93 -22.63 3.28 -0.99
C LEU A 93 -21.11 3.10 -1.10
N ALA A 94 -20.53 2.13 -0.39
CA ALA A 94 -19.12 1.80 -0.54
C ALA A 94 -18.78 1.43 -2.00
N TYR A 95 -19.63 0.60 -2.62
CA TYR A 95 -19.48 0.22 -4.01
C TYR A 95 -19.66 1.41 -4.95
N TYR A 96 -20.67 2.24 -4.71
CA TYR A 96 -20.95 3.43 -5.50
C TYR A 96 -19.76 4.39 -5.54
N TYR A 97 -19.21 4.74 -4.38
CA TYR A 97 -18.09 5.68 -4.31
C TYR A 97 -16.79 5.11 -4.87
N MET A 98 -16.58 3.79 -4.77
CA MET A 98 -15.45 3.12 -5.42
C MET A 98 -15.55 3.24 -6.95
N GLN A 99 -16.72 2.99 -7.54
CA GLN A 99 -16.91 3.06 -9.00
C GLN A 99 -16.77 4.49 -9.54
N LYS A 100 -17.26 5.49 -8.79
CA LYS A 100 -17.11 6.91 -9.17
C LYS A 100 -15.69 7.44 -8.95
N GLY A 101 -14.75 6.63 -8.46
CA GLY A 101 -13.40 7.07 -8.11
C GLY A 101 -13.36 8.09 -6.97
N LYS A 102 -14.45 8.19 -6.19
CA LYS A 102 -14.65 9.19 -5.13
C LYS A 102 -14.27 8.68 -3.74
N PHE A 103 -13.72 7.47 -3.62
CA PHE A 103 -13.29 6.90 -2.33
C PHE A 103 -11.99 7.55 -1.82
N ASN A 104 -12.09 8.81 -1.39
CA ASN A 104 -10.99 9.67 -0.96
C ASN A 104 -11.51 10.80 -0.05
N THR A 105 -10.65 11.75 0.32
CA THR A 105 -10.96 12.83 1.25
C THR A 105 -12.03 13.82 0.78
N ALA A 106 -12.26 13.94 -0.54
CA ALA A 106 -13.32 14.78 -1.08
C ALA A 106 -14.72 14.24 -0.73
N LEU A 107 -14.82 12.96 -0.38
CA LEU A 107 -16.06 12.28 -0.09
C LEU A 107 -16.80 12.85 1.13
N LYS A 108 -16.08 13.43 2.09
CA LYS A 108 -16.68 14.08 3.26
C LYS A 108 -17.63 15.23 2.90
N LYS A 109 -17.49 15.81 1.71
CA LYS A 109 -18.35 16.88 1.20
C LYS A 109 -19.60 16.34 0.49
N ASP A 110 -19.68 15.04 0.26
CA ASP A 110 -20.83 14.40 -0.37
C ASP A 110 -21.99 14.31 0.62
N LYS A 111 -23.20 14.62 0.14
CA LYS A 111 -24.39 14.70 1.00
C LYS A 111 -24.84 13.37 1.60
N TRP A 112 -24.44 12.23 1.01
CA TRP A 112 -24.77 10.92 1.57
C TRP A 112 -23.69 10.39 2.51
N PHE A 113 -22.53 11.06 2.59
CA PHE A 113 -21.46 10.63 3.49
C PHE A 113 -21.90 10.52 4.96
N PRO A 114 -22.61 11.49 5.56
CA PRO A 114 -23.09 11.35 6.93
C PRO A 114 -24.05 10.15 7.11
N LYS A 115 -24.93 9.92 6.13
CA LYS A 115 -25.87 8.78 6.15
C LYS A 115 -25.14 7.44 6.04
N TRP A 116 -24.06 7.40 5.26
CA TRP A 116 -23.22 6.23 5.11
C TRP A 116 -22.48 5.87 6.39
N ILE A 117 -21.94 6.89 7.08
CA ILE A 117 -21.33 6.71 8.41
C ILE A 117 -22.36 6.18 9.40
N GLU A 118 -23.55 6.78 9.47
CA GLU A 118 -24.64 6.32 10.36
C GLU A 118 -25.00 4.84 10.12
N ALA A 119 -25.18 4.44 8.85
CA ALA A 119 -25.46 3.05 8.49
C ALA A 119 -24.33 2.10 8.91
N SER A 120 -23.08 2.54 8.73
CA SER A 120 -21.89 1.76 9.06
C SER A 120 -21.69 1.62 10.58
N GLU A 121 -22.02 2.65 11.35
CA GLU A 121 -22.01 2.62 12.82
C GLU A 121 -23.08 1.65 13.35
N LYS A 122 -24.31 1.72 12.85
CA LYS A 122 -25.36 0.73 13.16
C LYS A 122 -24.91 -0.69 12.84
N CYS A 123 -24.14 -0.89 11.77
CA CYS A 123 -23.60 -2.21 11.46
C CYS A 123 -22.62 -2.74 12.52
N VAL A 124 -21.83 -1.85 13.12
CA VAL A 124 -20.93 -2.19 14.23
C VAL A 124 -21.73 -2.53 15.49
N GLU A 125 -22.75 -1.74 15.81
CA GLU A 125 -23.64 -1.96 16.96
C GLU A 125 -24.37 -3.31 16.88
N GLN A 126 -24.82 -3.68 15.68
CA GLN A 126 -25.48 -4.96 15.41
C GLN A 126 -24.50 -6.14 15.30
N GLY A 127 -23.19 -5.91 15.41
CA GLY A 127 -22.17 -6.95 15.43
C GLY A 127 -21.95 -7.66 14.11
N TYR A 128 -22.22 -7.01 12.98
CA TYR A 128 -21.97 -7.62 11.67
C TYR A 128 -20.49 -7.97 11.48
N LYS A 129 -20.25 -9.11 10.81
CA LYS A 129 -18.89 -9.59 10.50
C LYS A 129 -18.11 -8.51 9.74
N ASN A 130 -16.91 -8.20 10.23
CA ASN A 130 -15.97 -7.21 9.69
C ASN A 130 -16.46 -5.75 9.73
N ALA A 131 -17.59 -5.43 10.38
CA ALA A 131 -18.14 -4.08 10.38
C ALA A 131 -17.16 -3.04 10.96
N GLU A 132 -16.41 -3.39 12.01
CA GLU A 132 -15.43 -2.48 12.61
C GLU A 132 -14.30 -2.13 11.64
N SER A 133 -13.81 -3.14 10.91
CA SER A 133 -12.74 -2.96 9.94
C SER A 133 -13.21 -2.10 8.77
N ILE A 134 -14.44 -2.32 8.30
CA ILE A 134 -15.05 -1.56 7.21
C ILE A 134 -15.22 -0.10 7.62
N LEU A 135 -15.81 0.17 8.79
CA LEU A 135 -15.99 1.55 9.27
C LEU A 135 -14.64 2.25 9.49
N ALA A 136 -13.66 1.55 10.03
CA ALA A 136 -12.30 2.08 10.17
C ALA A 136 -11.67 2.43 8.81
N ASP A 137 -11.82 1.58 7.80
CA ASP A 137 -11.30 1.84 6.45
C ASP A 137 -11.97 3.05 5.79
N ILE A 138 -13.28 3.27 6.02
CA ILE A 138 -13.97 4.48 5.57
C ILE A 138 -13.32 5.72 6.20
N TYR A 139 -13.12 5.70 7.52
CA TYR A 139 -12.46 6.81 8.23
C TYR A 139 -11.03 7.04 7.73
N ILE A 140 -10.23 5.98 7.53
CA ILE A 140 -8.86 6.08 7.02
C ILE A 140 -8.81 6.71 5.63
N ALA A 141 -9.77 6.36 4.76
CA ALA A 141 -9.80 6.85 3.39
C ALA A 141 -10.31 8.31 3.28
N CYS A 142 -11.23 8.71 4.16
CA CYS A 142 -11.93 9.98 4.05
C CYS A 142 -11.29 11.10 4.88
N TYR A 143 -10.50 10.77 5.90
CA TYR A 143 -9.86 11.76 6.77
C TYR A 143 -8.34 11.84 6.55
N SER A 144 -7.88 13.04 6.25
CA SER A 144 -6.48 13.41 6.03
C SER A 144 -5.82 13.86 7.32
N LEU A 145 -4.50 13.69 7.41
CA LEU A 145 -3.68 14.20 8.51
C LEU A 145 -3.86 15.70 8.75
N ASN A 146 -4.25 16.46 7.72
CA ASN A 146 -4.44 17.91 7.75
C ASN A 146 -5.85 18.35 8.15
N ASP A 147 -6.77 17.41 8.37
CA ASP A 147 -8.11 17.74 8.82
C ASP A 147 -8.11 18.13 10.31
N PRO A 148 -8.82 19.21 10.71
CA PRO A 148 -8.89 19.63 12.12
C PRO A 148 -9.38 18.53 13.06
N GLU A 149 -10.31 17.71 12.59
CA GLU A 149 -10.93 16.61 13.34
C GLU A 149 -10.12 15.29 13.30
N PHE A 150 -8.97 15.26 12.61
CA PHE A 150 -8.25 14.01 12.34
C PHE A 150 -7.90 13.23 13.61
N GLU A 151 -7.42 13.89 14.67
CA GLU A 151 -7.06 13.20 15.91
C GLU A 151 -8.24 12.54 16.63
N GLU A 152 -9.42 13.17 16.60
CA GLU A 152 -10.63 12.55 17.14
C GLU A 152 -10.98 11.29 16.34
N ILE A 153 -10.84 11.35 15.02
CA ILE A 153 -11.08 10.22 14.13
C ILE A 153 -10.03 9.11 14.32
N VAL A 154 -8.76 9.44 14.55
CA VAL A 154 -7.71 8.46 14.86
C VAL A 154 -8.08 7.62 16.09
N ILE A 155 -8.60 8.24 17.14
CA ILE A 155 -9.06 7.52 18.34
C ILE A 155 -10.17 6.53 18.00
N LYS A 156 -11.13 6.94 17.15
CA LYS A 156 -12.22 6.06 16.67
C LYS A 156 -11.68 4.91 15.82
N ILE A 157 -10.79 5.19 14.86
CA ILE A 157 -10.13 4.17 14.02
C ILE A 157 -9.40 3.14 14.90
N ILE A 158 -8.56 3.60 15.83
CA ILE A 158 -7.80 2.72 16.73
C ILE A 158 -8.75 1.83 17.55
N LYS A 159 -9.83 2.41 18.11
CA LYS A 159 -10.81 1.65 18.89
C LYS A 159 -11.46 0.54 18.04
N LEU A 160 -11.94 0.88 16.85
CA LEU A 160 -12.59 -0.06 15.94
C LEU A 160 -11.63 -1.20 15.54
N LEU A 161 -10.42 -0.85 15.13
CA LEU A 161 -9.43 -1.84 14.70
C LEU A 161 -8.96 -2.73 15.85
N ARG A 162 -8.78 -2.20 17.07
CA ARG A 162 -8.49 -3.02 18.25
C ARG A 162 -9.60 -4.05 18.50
N ILE A 163 -10.86 -3.65 18.43
CA ILE A 163 -12.00 -4.58 18.55
C ILE A 163 -11.95 -5.65 17.44
N ALA A 164 -11.73 -5.25 16.19
CA ALA A 164 -11.64 -6.17 15.06
C ALA A 164 -10.50 -7.20 15.25
N THR A 165 -9.32 -6.73 15.66
CA THR A 165 -8.15 -7.60 15.90
C THR A 165 -8.38 -8.55 17.09
N ALA A 166 -9.02 -8.11 18.16
CA ALA A 166 -9.39 -8.97 19.30
C ALA A 166 -10.39 -10.06 18.91
N LYS A 167 -11.21 -9.81 17.88
CA LYS A 167 -12.13 -10.80 17.28
C LYS A 167 -11.43 -11.75 16.28
N HIS A 168 -10.11 -11.69 16.15
CA HIS A 168 -9.34 -12.44 15.14
C HIS A 168 -9.87 -12.22 13.71
N GLN A 169 -10.36 -11.00 13.42
CA GLN A 169 -10.69 -10.61 12.06
C GLN A 169 -9.39 -10.24 11.35
N SER A 170 -8.95 -11.10 10.43
CA SER A 170 -7.76 -10.87 9.61
C SER A 170 -7.78 -9.51 8.91
N MET A 171 -8.93 -9.11 8.34
CA MET A 171 -9.09 -7.78 7.73
C MET A 171 -8.80 -6.65 8.72
N GLY A 172 -9.26 -6.78 9.97
CA GLY A 172 -8.95 -5.81 11.02
C GLY A 172 -7.46 -5.73 11.32
N CYS A 173 -6.78 -6.88 11.33
CA CYS A 173 -5.33 -6.94 11.52
C CYS A 173 -4.58 -6.28 10.34
N LEU A 174 -4.99 -6.57 9.10
CA LEU A 174 -4.40 -5.95 7.91
C LEU A 174 -4.62 -4.44 7.87
N SER A 175 -5.85 -3.97 8.14
CA SER A 175 -6.17 -2.55 8.16
C SER A 175 -5.41 -1.82 9.27
N TYR A 176 -5.26 -2.43 10.45
CA TYR A 176 -4.50 -1.81 11.54
C TYR A 176 -3.01 -1.73 11.26
N GLY A 177 -2.40 -2.83 10.79
CA GLY A 177 -1.01 -2.83 10.39
C GLY A 177 -0.72 -1.76 9.33
N ARG A 178 -1.57 -1.65 8.30
CA ARG A 178 -1.44 -0.62 7.24
C ARG A 178 -1.65 0.79 7.77
N PHE A 179 -2.60 0.99 8.69
CA PHE A 179 -2.82 2.31 9.28
C PHE A 179 -1.61 2.79 10.08
N ILE A 180 -1.00 1.90 10.87
CA ILE A 180 0.24 2.21 11.59
C ILE A 180 1.37 2.49 10.59
N GLN A 181 1.60 1.60 9.63
CA GLN A 181 2.66 1.72 8.63
C GLN A 181 2.58 3.02 7.82
N ASN A 182 1.38 3.35 7.31
CA ASN A 182 1.21 4.42 6.32
C ASN A 182 0.84 5.77 6.96
N LYS A 183 0.29 5.79 8.18
CA LYS A 183 -0.17 7.02 8.84
C LYS A 183 0.51 7.24 10.18
N LEU A 184 0.26 6.38 11.18
CA LEU A 184 0.68 6.67 12.56
C LEU A 184 2.20 6.67 12.78
N SER A 185 2.94 5.97 11.91
CA SER A 185 4.41 5.93 11.94
C SER A 185 5.06 6.88 10.94
N SER A 186 4.29 7.71 10.22
CA SER A 186 4.84 8.64 9.23
C SER A 186 5.56 9.81 9.90
N ASN A 187 6.61 10.33 9.23
CA ASN A 187 7.30 11.53 9.69
C ASN A 187 6.37 12.74 9.77
N GLU A 188 5.43 12.87 8.82
CA GLU A 188 4.42 13.93 8.82
C GLU A 188 3.57 13.88 10.09
N TYR A 189 3.13 12.68 10.50
CA TYR A 189 2.37 12.50 11.73
C TYR A 189 3.22 12.79 12.98
N LYS A 190 4.46 12.30 13.00
CA LYS A 190 5.42 12.57 14.09
C LYS A 190 5.67 14.05 14.31
N GLN A 191 5.85 14.83 13.24
CA GLN A 191 6.12 16.26 13.29
C GLN A 191 4.98 17.08 13.88
N LYS A 192 3.74 16.55 13.85
CA LYS A 192 2.59 17.19 14.47
C LYS A 192 2.50 16.96 15.99
N ASN A 193 3.44 16.20 16.59
CA ASN A 193 3.48 15.88 18.01
C ASN A 193 2.15 15.32 18.54
N THR A 194 1.51 14.45 17.76
CA THR A 194 0.22 13.85 18.09
C THR A 194 0.38 12.73 19.12
N PRO A 195 -0.58 12.55 20.05
CA PRO A 195 -0.45 11.59 21.14
C PRO A 195 -0.53 10.13 20.70
N ASN A 196 -1.03 9.85 19.49
CA ASN A 196 -1.25 8.51 18.97
C ASN A 196 -0.14 8.02 18.01
N TYR A 197 0.99 8.74 17.93
CA TYR A 197 2.14 8.31 17.14
C TYR A 197 2.58 6.91 17.56
N GLN A 198 2.95 6.07 16.59
CA GLN A 198 3.46 4.73 16.82
C GLN A 198 4.69 4.49 15.96
N GLU A 199 5.70 3.83 16.52
CA GLU A 199 6.83 3.35 15.72
C GLU A 199 6.36 2.31 14.71
N LEU A 200 7.06 2.20 13.58
CA LEU A 200 6.69 1.28 12.49
C LEU A 200 6.57 -0.16 12.98
N GLU A 201 7.47 -0.56 13.89
CA GLU A 201 7.55 -1.89 14.48
C GLU A 201 6.24 -2.32 15.16
N ALA A 202 5.40 -1.37 15.60
CA ALA A 202 4.08 -1.66 16.16
C ALA A 202 3.10 -2.27 15.13
N ALA A 203 3.35 -2.11 13.83
CA ALA A 203 2.52 -2.72 12.78
C ALA A 203 2.76 -4.24 12.64
N LYS A 204 3.99 -4.70 12.94
CA LYS A 204 4.45 -6.08 12.69
C LYS A 204 3.55 -7.17 13.30
N PRO A 205 3.14 -7.08 14.59
CA PRO A 205 2.31 -8.12 15.20
C PRO A 205 0.97 -8.33 14.47
N TYR A 206 0.39 -7.26 13.93
CA TYR A 206 -0.89 -7.35 13.22
C TYR A 206 -0.75 -8.07 11.87
N PHE A 207 0.32 -7.82 11.12
CA PHE A 207 0.58 -8.57 9.88
C PHE A 207 0.84 -10.05 10.15
N LEU A 208 1.59 -10.37 11.21
CA LEU A 208 1.82 -11.77 11.63
C LEU A 208 0.51 -12.47 12.03
N GLN A 209 -0.36 -11.78 12.76
CA GLN A 209 -1.67 -12.29 13.14
C GLN A 209 -2.55 -12.53 11.90
N ALA A 210 -2.56 -11.60 10.93
CA ALA A 210 -3.29 -11.78 9.68
C ALA A 210 -2.80 -13.00 8.86
N ILE A 211 -1.48 -13.23 8.79
CA ILE A 211 -0.91 -14.42 8.14
C ILE A 211 -1.39 -15.70 8.83
N LYS A 212 -1.43 -15.70 10.17
CA LYS A 212 -1.91 -16.84 10.95
C LYS A 212 -3.40 -17.11 10.68
N ASP A 213 -4.22 -16.06 10.65
CA ASP A 213 -5.67 -16.16 10.50
C ASP A 213 -6.10 -16.53 9.08
N GLU A 214 -5.31 -16.18 8.06
CA GLU A 214 -5.62 -16.49 6.65
C GLU A 214 -4.94 -17.76 6.14
N LYS A 215 -4.29 -18.54 7.00
CA LYS A 215 -3.62 -19.77 6.59
C LYS A 215 -4.60 -20.75 5.93
N GLY A 216 -4.33 -21.14 4.69
CA GLY A 216 -5.16 -22.05 3.91
C GLY A 216 -6.41 -21.41 3.31
N THR A 217 -6.59 -20.09 3.43
CA THR A 217 -7.69 -19.37 2.80
C THR A 217 -7.25 -18.78 1.45
N GLN A 218 -8.21 -18.35 0.64
CA GLN A 218 -7.94 -17.62 -0.60
C GLN A 218 -7.28 -16.23 -0.39
N PHE A 219 -7.23 -15.74 0.86
CA PHE A 219 -6.67 -14.42 1.19
C PHE A 219 -5.25 -14.51 1.77
N GLU A 220 -4.71 -15.71 1.95
CA GLU A 220 -3.38 -15.93 2.51
C GLU A 220 -2.31 -15.09 1.78
N SER A 221 -2.31 -15.08 0.44
CA SER A 221 -1.34 -14.29 -0.35
C SER A 221 -1.39 -12.80 -0.02
N SER A 222 -2.58 -12.24 0.20
CA SER A 222 -2.73 -10.81 0.55
C SER A 222 -2.11 -10.48 1.92
N ALA A 223 -2.15 -11.42 2.87
CA ALA A 223 -1.52 -11.22 4.19
C ALA A 223 0.02 -11.28 4.09
N TYR A 224 0.55 -12.21 3.29
CA TYR A 224 1.99 -12.27 3.00
C TYR A 224 2.48 -11.04 2.24
N GLU A 225 1.73 -10.57 1.24
CA GLU A 225 2.02 -9.32 0.51
C GLU A 225 2.15 -8.12 1.45
N ALA A 226 1.23 -7.99 2.42
CA ALA A 226 1.27 -6.91 3.41
C ALA A 226 2.53 -6.98 4.29
N MET A 227 2.94 -8.18 4.70
CA MET A 227 4.16 -8.39 5.49
C MET A 227 5.43 -8.04 4.70
N ILE A 228 5.52 -8.41 3.41
CA ILE A 228 6.64 -8.02 2.57
C ILE A 228 6.68 -6.49 2.40
N SER A 229 5.52 -5.86 2.19
CA SER A 229 5.43 -4.40 2.11
C SER A 229 5.89 -3.70 3.39
N TYR A 230 5.57 -4.26 4.56
CA TYR A 230 6.08 -3.79 5.85
C TYR A 230 7.61 -3.83 5.90
N TYR A 231 8.23 -4.93 5.50
CA TYR A 231 9.69 -5.05 5.49
C TYR A 231 10.34 -4.10 4.48
N ASN A 232 9.74 -3.91 3.30
CA ASN A 232 10.20 -2.93 2.32
C ASN A 232 10.24 -1.52 2.91
N GLU A 233 9.17 -1.11 3.61
CA GLU A 233 9.12 0.20 4.27
C GLU A 233 10.16 0.31 5.40
N SER A 234 10.36 -0.75 6.18
CA SER A 234 11.38 -0.78 7.24
C SER A 234 12.79 -0.59 6.67
N ILE A 235 13.15 -1.35 5.63
CA ILE A 235 14.46 -1.23 4.97
C ILE A 235 14.61 0.16 4.35
N HIS A 236 13.58 0.66 3.66
CA HIS A 236 13.63 1.99 3.05
C HIS A 236 13.88 3.10 4.08
N ARG A 237 13.25 3.03 5.26
CA ARG A 237 13.49 3.99 6.36
C ARG A 237 14.90 3.89 6.92
N ASP A 238 15.42 2.68 7.08
CA ASP A 238 16.79 2.49 7.59
C ASP A 238 17.84 2.91 6.55
N ILE A 239 17.60 2.75 5.24
CA ILE A 239 18.45 3.31 4.17
C ILE A 239 18.51 4.84 4.27
N LYS A 240 17.38 5.52 4.52
CA LYS A 240 17.38 6.98 4.72
C LYS A 240 18.24 7.41 5.91
N LYS A 241 18.21 6.65 7.02
CA LYS A 241 19.09 6.89 8.17
C LYS A 241 20.56 6.64 7.85
N ALA A 242 20.85 5.63 7.02
CA ALA A 242 22.21 5.36 6.57
C ALA A 242 22.75 6.49 5.68
N ILE A 243 21.91 7.08 4.81
CA ILE A 243 22.25 8.29 4.04
C ILE A 243 22.49 9.50 4.97
N GLU A 244 21.68 9.66 6.01
CA GLU A 244 21.90 10.71 7.03
C GLU A 244 23.25 10.54 7.73
N SER A 245 23.56 9.31 8.14
CA SER A 245 24.82 8.97 8.80
C SER A 245 26.03 9.15 7.85
N TYR A 246 25.86 8.83 6.56
CA TYR A 246 26.87 9.11 5.51
C TYR A 246 27.24 10.59 5.46
N LEU A 247 26.25 11.47 5.61
CA LEU A 247 26.42 12.92 5.55
C LEU A 247 27.06 13.48 6.82
N SER A 248 26.63 13.01 7.99
CA SER A 248 27.18 13.45 9.28
C SER A 248 28.53 12.80 9.63
N LYS A 249 28.98 11.81 8.86
CA LYS A 249 30.16 10.96 9.15
C LYS A 249 29.99 10.12 10.42
N ASP A 250 28.76 9.74 10.73
CA ASP A 250 28.45 8.83 11.83
C ASP A 250 28.64 7.36 11.42
N ASP A 251 28.89 6.49 12.39
CA ASP A 251 29.01 5.05 12.17
C ASP A 251 27.68 4.44 11.70
N ILE A 252 27.71 3.77 10.54
CA ILE A 252 26.56 3.08 9.94
C ILE A 252 26.46 1.59 10.30
N SER A 253 27.45 1.02 10.99
CA SER A 253 27.56 -0.43 11.23
C SER A 253 26.30 -1.04 11.87
N GLY A 254 25.70 -0.30 12.83
CA GLY A 254 24.44 -0.68 13.48
C GLY A 254 23.24 -0.67 12.54
N ILE A 255 23.16 0.31 11.64
CA ILE A 255 22.09 0.40 10.62
C ILE A 255 22.24 -0.73 9.60
N SER A 256 23.48 -1.02 9.18
CA SER A 256 23.79 -2.10 8.26
C SER A 256 23.34 -3.46 8.79
N THR A 257 23.72 -3.77 10.04
CA THR A 257 23.33 -5.01 10.71
C THR A 257 21.81 -5.15 10.82
N LYS A 258 21.09 -4.03 11.01
CA LYS A 258 19.63 -4.01 11.09
C LYS A 258 18.99 -4.31 9.73
N ILE A 259 19.47 -3.70 8.65
CA ILE A 259 18.96 -3.93 7.28
C ILE A 259 19.15 -5.39 6.88
N ASP A 260 20.34 -5.96 7.12
CA ASP A 260 20.64 -7.36 6.81
C ASP A 260 19.66 -8.32 7.50
N LYS A 261 19.46 -8.15 8.81
CA LYS A 261 18.52 -8.96 9.60
C LYS A 261 17.09 -8.81 9.09
N THR A 262 16.69 -7.58 8.74
CA THR A 262 15.35 -7.27 8.23
C THR A 262 15.10 -7.93 6.87
N TYR A 263 16.09 -7.89 5.98
CA TYR A 263 16.03 -8.55 4.68
C TYR A 263 15.95 -10.08 4.81
N GLU A 264 16.80 -10.69 5.62
CA GLU A 264 16.76 -12.14 5.89
C GLU A 264 15.42 -12.59 6.48
N GLU A 265 14.82 -11.76 7.33
CA GLU A 265 13.49 -12.03 7.87
C GLU A 265 12.40 -11.91 6.79
N ALA A 266 12.49 -10.89 5.93
CA ALA A 266 11.55 -10.67 4.83
C ALA A 266 11.52 -11.84 3.83
N LEU A 267 12.69 -12.43 3.52
CA LEU A 267 12.80 -13.56 2.60
C LEU A 267 11.99 -14.79 3.05
N LYS A 268 11.71 -14.95 4.34
CA LYS A 268 10.88 -16.05 4.87
C LYS A 268 9.41 -15.96 4.42
N TYR A 269 8.97 -14.78 3.98
CA TYR A 269 7.60 -14.50 3.57
C TYR A 269 7.45 -14.42 2.05
N VAL A 270 8.53 -14.58 1.29
CA VAL A 270 8.49 -14.62 -0.18
C VAL A 270 7.95 -15.98 -0.64
N LYS A 271 6.77 -15.99 -1.26
CA LYS A 271 6.19 -17.20 -1.86
C LYS A 271 6.63 -17.37 -3.32
N SER A 272 7.08 -18.57 -3.68
CA SER A 272 7.45 -18.91 -5.05
C SER A 272 6.21 -19.04 -5.94
N GLY A 273 6.20 -18.33 -7.09
CA GLY A 273 5.24 -18.59 -8.18
C GLY A 273 4.08 -17.58 -8.32
N ASP A 274 3.83 -16.73 -7.32
CA ASP A 274 2.80 -15.69 -7.40
C ASP A 274 3.36 -14.38 -8.00
N GLU A 275 2.64 -13.79 -8.97
CA GLU A 275 3.10 -12.62 -9.73
C GLU A 275 3.28 -11.39 -8.85
N LYS A 276 2.39 -11.19 -7.87
CA LYS A 276 2.52 -10.08 -6.92
C LYS A 276 3.65 -10.29 -5.94
N SER A 277 3.84 -11.53 -5.47
CA SER A 277 4.99 -11.92 -4.66
C SER A 277 6.30 -11.66 -5.42
N LYS A 278 6.35 -11.89 -6.75
CA LYS A 278 7.50 -11.51 -7.59
C LYS A 278 7.74 -10.00 -7.60
N ILE A 279 6.69 -9.18 -7.75
CA ILE A 279 6.81 -7.71 -7.72
C ILE A 279 7.33 -7.24 -6.36
N ALA A 280 6.74 -7.73 -5.27
CA ALA A 280 7.14 -7.35 -3.92
C ALA A 280 8.59 -7.77 -3.59
N THR A 281 9.00 -8.96 -4.07
CA THR A 281 10.39 -9.45 -3.97
C THR A 281 11.35 -8.61 -4.82
N SER A 282 10.94 -8.19 -6.02
CA SER A 282 11.74 -7.30 -6.87
C SER A 282 12.00 -5.96 -6.18
N ILE A 283 10.97 -5.38 -5.53
CA ILE A 283 11.12 -4.15 -4.74
C ILE A 283 12.08 -4.37 -3.56
N LEU A 284 11.91 -5.48 -2.82
CA LEU A 284 12.79 -5.85 -1.71
C LEU A 284 14.25 -5.96 -2.16
N ASN A 285 14.48 -6.70 -3.25
CA ASN A 285 15.80 -6.87 -3.87
C ASN A 285 16.39 -5.52 -4.30
N ASN A 286 15.59 -4.64 -4.90
CA ASN A 286 16.06 -3.31 -5.32
C ASN A 286 16.52 -2.47 -4.14
N TYR A 287 15.79 -2.48 -3.00
CA TYR A 287 16.24 -1.75 -1.81
C TYR A 287 17.55 -2.29 -1.26
N VAL A 288 17.73 -3.61 -1.27
CA VAL A 288 18.99 -4.22 -0.83
C VAL A 288 20.14 -3.92 -1.79
N VAL A 289 19.90 -3.90 -3.10
CA VAL A 289 20.89 -3.45 -4.08
C VAL A 289 21.31 -2.01 -3.79
N LEU A 290 20.35 -1.11 -3.58
CA LEU A 290 20.64 0.28 -3.22
C LEU A 290 21.46 0.38 -1.92
N PHE A 291 21.11 -0.42 -0.92
CA PHE A 291 21.83 -0.46 0.34
C PHE A 291 23.27 -0.99 0.20
N ASP A 292 23.49 -2.05 -0.56
CA ASP A 292 24.83 -2.60 -0.79
C ASP A 292 25.73 -1.59 -1.52
N PHE A 293 25.18 -0.86 -2.50
CA PHE A 293 25.92 0.21 -3.16
C PHE A 293 26.18 1.41 -2.26
N LEU A 294 25.30 1.72 -1.31
CA LEU A 294 25.54 2.73 -0.27
C LEU A 294 26.73 2.32 0.62
N ASN A 295 26.79 1.06 1.07
CA ASN A 295 27.94 0.55 1.83
C ASN A 295 29.24 0.63 1.02
N LEU A 296 29.20 0.29 -0.27
CA LEU A 296 30.36 0.44 -1.15
C LEU A 296 30.77 1.92 -1.30
N ALA A 297 29.80 2.82 -1.46
CA ALA A 297 30.04 4.25 -1.54
C ALA A 297 30.70 4.79 -0.26
N ILE A 298 30.30 4.30 0.92
CA ILE A 298 30.93 4.63 2.21
C ILE A 298 32.37 4.18 2.23
N LEU A 299 32.62 2.91 1.88
CA LEU A 299 33.96 2.34 1.87
C LEU A 299 34.92 3.11 0.93
N VAL A 300 34.45 3.52 -0.25
CA VAL A 300 35.32 4.22 -1.22
C VAL A 300 35.41 5.72 -0.97
N LYS A 301 34.55 6.30 -0.13
CA LYS A 301 34.54 7.75 0.15
C LYS A 301 35.87 8.22 0.73
N GLU A 302 36.51 7.37 1.52
CA GLU A 302 37.79 7.66 2.18
C GLU A 302 38.99 7.54 1.23
N LYS A 303 38.77 7.21 -0.05
CA LYS A 303 39.81 7.14 -1.08
C LYS A 303 39.73 8.39 -1.98
N ASP A 304 40.83 9.15 -2.05
CA ASP A 304 40.89 10.47 -2.69
C ASP A 304 40.30 10.50 -4.12
N ASP A 305 40.57 9.47 -4.95
CA ASP A 305 40.10 9.41 -6.34
C ASP A 305 38.65 8.90 -6.52
N LYS A 306 37.97 8.49 -5.43
CA LYS A 306 36.65 7.84 -5.48
C LYS A 306 35.57 8.57 -4.67
N ASN A 307 35.94 9.59 -3.90
CA ASN A 307 34.99 10.42 -3.16
C ASN A 307 33.91 11.04 -4.07
N ILE A 308 34.29 11.53 -5.26
CA ILE A 308 33.34 12.10 -6.24
C ILE A 308 32.32 11.05 -6.72
N VAL A 309 32.73 9.79 -6.89
CA VAL A 309 31.83 8.70 -7.30
C VAL A 309 30.84 8.36 -6.19
N ALA A 310 31.33 8.25 -4.95
CA ALA A 310 30.49 8.03 -3.79
C ALA A 310 29.46 9.15 -3.63
N ASP A 311 29.92 10.41 -3.63
CA ASP A 311 29.06 11.57 -3.48
C ASP A 311 28.00 11.69 -4.58
N ASN A 312 28.34 11.41 -5.85
CA ASN A 312 27.38 11.40 -6.95
C ASN A 312 26.36 10.26 -6.83
N TYR A 313 26.75 9.10 -6.27
CA TYR A 313 25.81 8.01 -6.02
C TYR A 313 24.78 8.41 -4.94
N ILE A 314 25.26 8.94 -3.82
CA ILE A 314 24.37 9.34 -2.71
C ILE A 314 23.48 10.53 -3.09
N TRP A 315 24.00 11.50 -3.86
CA TRP A 315 23.22 12.62 -4.39
C TRP A 315 21.97 12.13 -5.15
N GLN A 316 22.11 11.07 -5.97
CA GLN A 316 21.01 10.54 -6.78
C GLN A 316 19.97 9.75 -5.96
N MET A 317 20.29 9.41 -4.71
CA MET A 317 19.36 8.77 -3.78
C MET A 317 18.56 9.78 -2.95
N ASP A 318 19.10 10.97 -2.69
CA ASP A 318 18.43 12.04 -1.92
C ASP A 318 18.86 13.45 -2.36
N GLU A 319 18.47 13.84 -3.58
CA GLU A 319 18.83 15.13 -4.20
C GLU A 319 18.57 16.33 -3.29
N LYS A 320 17.47 16.28 -2.50
CA LYS A 320 17.05 17.36 -1.60
C LYS A 320 18.09 17.70 -0.53
N ARG A 321 18.87 16.71 -0.08
CA ARG A 321 19.89 16.89 0.96
C ARG A 321 21.26 17.27 0.40
N PHE A 322 21.39 17.32 -0.92
CA PHE A 322 22.63 17.67 -1.60
C PHE A 322 22.43 18.82 -2.62
N SER A 323 21.62 19.81 -2.26
CA SER A 323 21.32 20.98 -3.12
C SER A 323 22.55 21.70 -3.65
N ASP A 324 23.67 21.59 -2.95
CA ASP A 324 24.89 22.35 -3.23
C ASP A 324 25.96 21.54 -3.97
N LYS A 325 25.72 20.25 -4.26
CA LYS A 325 26.66 19.42 -5.03
C LYS A 325 26.29 19.40 -6.52
N ALA A 326 27.28 19.69 -7.38
CA ALA A 326 27.13 19.54 -8.82
C ALA A 326 27.21 18.06 -9.22
N ILE A 327 26.20 17.59 -9.96
CA ILE A 327 26.24 16.27 -10.58
C ILE A 327 27.32 16.30 -11.66
N THR A 328 28.27 15.37 -11.57
CA THR A 328 29.29 15.17 -12.60
C THR A 328 29.23 13.75 -13.19
N ILE A 329 28.51 12.83 -12.55
CA ILE A 329 28.40 11.42 -12.96
C ILE A 329 26.95 10.93 -12.82
N LYS A 330 26.43 10.26 -13.85
CA LYS A 330 25.09 9.63 -13.80
C LYS A 330 25.08 8.39 -12.90
N ASN A 331 23.92 8.04 -12.32
CA ASN A 331 23.79 6.98 -11.29
C ASN A 331 24.26 5.64 -11.82
N ASP A 332 23.87 5.34 -13.04
CA ASP A 332 24.22 4.13 -13.75
C ASP A 332 25.75 3.98 -13.89
N ILE A 333 26.47 5.07 -14.18
CA ILE A 333 27.93 5.12 -14.24
C ILE A 333 28.56 5.02 -12.84
N ALA A 334 27.99 5.70 -11.83
CA ALA A 334 28.49 5.66 -10.46
C ALA A 334 28.39 4.24 -9.87
N MET A 335 27.22 3.61 -10.00
CA MET A 335 27.03 2.19 -9.68
C MET A 335 27.99 1.30 -10.48
N ASP A 336 28.29 1.67 -11.72
CA ASP A 336 29.20 0.88 -12.52
C ASP A 336 30.64 0.88 -11.98
N ILE A 337 31.15 2.07 -11.66
CA ILE A 337 32.46 2.24 -11.04
C ILE A 337 32.52 1.55 -9.68
N LEU A 338 31.48 1.67 -8.85
CA LEU A 338 31.40 1.00 -7.55
C LEU A 338 31.41 -0.53 -7.67
N SER A 339 30.74 -1.08 -8.69
CA SER A 339 30.79 -2.54 -8.88
C SER A 339 32.15 -3.00 -9.40
N GLN A 340 32.80 -2.21 -10.26
CA GLN A 340 34.15 -2.54 -10.73
C GLN A 340 35.12 -2.55 -9.56
N TYR A 341 35.03 -1.52 -8.70
CA TYR A 341 35.78 -1.48 -7.45
C TYR A 341 35.51 -2.71 -6.58
N TYR A 342 34.25 -3.15 -6.45
CA TYR A 342 33.91 -4.36 -5.70
C TYR A 342 34.63 -5.61 -6.24
N LEU A 343 34.59 -5.81 -7.56
CA LEU A 343 35.19 -6.97 -8.21
C LEU A 343 36.73 -6.96 -8.11
N ASP A 344 37.36 -5.79 -8.23
CA ASP A 344 38.82 -5.66 -8.21
C ASP A 344 39.41 -5.74 -6.79
N ASN A 345 38.60 -5.44 -5.76
CA ASN A 345 39.07 -5.33 -4.37
C ASN A 345 38.35 -6.30 -3.42
N LEU A 346 37.89 -7.45 -3.93
CA LEU A 346 37.24 -8.50 -3.14
C LEU A 346 37.94 -8.85 -1.80
N PRO A 347 39.29 -8.94 -1.72
CA PRO A 347 39.98 -9.19 -0.45
C PRO A 347 39.76 -8.10 0.60
N GLU A 348 39.85 -6.83 0.21
CA GLU A 348 39.64 -5.67 1.09
C GLU A 348 38.20 -5.61 1.60
N ILE A 349 37.24 -5.94 0.75
CA ILE A 349 35.80 -5.91 1.08
C ILE A 349 35.46 -6.98 2.11
N LYS A 350 36.08 -8.16 1.97
CA LYS A 350 35.99 -9.22 2.98
C LYS A 350 36.62 -8.81 4.32
N GLN A 351 37.75 -8.10 4.29
CA GLN A 351 38.40 -7.60 5.51
C GLN A 351 37.55 -6.55 6.26
N ASN A 352 36.81 -5.72 5.52
CA ASN A 352 35.88 -4.74 6.08
C ASN A 352 34.54 -5.35 6.55
N ASN A 353 34.40 -6.69 6.51
CA ASN A 353 33.18 -7.43 6.87
C ASN A 353 31.91 -6.93 6.13
N LEU A 354 32.08 -6.37 4.94
CA LEU A 354 30.98 -5.83 4.16
C LEU A 354 30.25 -6.98 3.47
N LYS A 355 29.00 -7.21 3.88
CA LYS A 355 28.13 -8.23 3.29
C LYS A 355 27.48 -7.66 2.03
N ILE A 356 27.69 -8.34 0.91
CA ILE A 356 26.98 -8.05 -0.35
C ILE A 356 25.96 -9.15 -0.59
N HIS A 357 24.72 -8.77 -0.84
CA HIS A 357 23.61 -9.68 -1.02
C HIS A 357 23.56 -10.25 -2.45
N LYS A 358 22.97 -11.44 -2.57
CA LYS A 358 22.83 -12.15 -3.85
C LYS A 358 22.19 -11.31 -4.97
N PRO A 359 21.11 -10.53 -4.73
CA PRO A 359 20.54 -9.69 -5.79
C PRO A 359 21.53 -8.66 -6.33
N THR A 360 22.44 -8.18 -5.50
CA THR A 360 23.49 -7.23 -5.88
C THR A 360 24.56 -7.90 -6.72
N THR A 361 25.02 -9.09 -6.34
CA THR A 361 25.97 -9.84 -7.19
C THR A 361 25.36 -10.20 -8.54
N GLU A 362 24.11 -10.65 -8.56
CA GLU A 362 23.37 -10.93 -9.81
C GLU A 362 23.20 -9.67 -10.67
N TYR A 363 22.91 -8.52 -10.05
CA TYR A 363 22.85 -7.23 -10.72
C TYR A 363 24.20 -6.84 -11.35
N MET A 364 25.30 -6.98 -10.59
CA MET A 364 26.65 -6.65 -11.05
C MET A 364 27.09 -7.58 -12.20
N GLU A 365 26.81 -8.88 -12.12
CA GLU A 365 27.10 -9.87 -13.16
C GLU A 365 26.34 -9.57 -14.46
N LYS A 366 25.03 -9.32 -14.37
CA LYS A 366 24.21 -8.95 -15.54
C LYS A 366 24.71 -7.66 -16.20
N ARG A 367 25.16 -6.69 -15.40
CA ARG A 367 25.79 -5.48 -15.95
C ARG A 367 27.13 -5.76 -16.60
N LYS A 368 27.96 -6.66 -16.08
CA LYS A 368 29.25 -7.05 -16.70
C LYS A 368 29.08 -7.45 -18.17
N GLU A 369 28.01 -8.20 -18.48
CA GLU A 369 27.67 -8.59 -19.87
C GLU A 369 27.33 -7.38 -20.77
N THR A 370 26.78 -6.32 -20.17
CA THR A 370 26.41 -5.07 -20.86
C THR A 370 27.58 -4.07 -20.94
N ARG A 371 28.50 -4.09 -19.94
CA ARG A 371 29.63 -3.16 -19.78
C ARG A 371 30.70 -3.24 -20.87
N SER A 372 30.89 -4.41 -21.47
CA SER A 372 31.98 -4.67 -22.43
C SER A 372 31.99 -3.76 -23.67
N LYS A 373 30.92 -2.99 -23.92
CA LYS A 373 30.85 -2.03 -25.04
C LYS A 373 30.85 -0.54 -24.67
N TYR A 374 30.38 -0.16 -23.47
CA TYR A 374 30.11 1.26 -23.14
C TYR A 374 31.10 1.86 -22.13
N ILE A 375 31.65 1.03 -21.24
CA ILE A 375 32.50 1.50 -20.14
C ILE A 375 33.95 1.73 -20.57
N GLN A 376 34.46 0.97 -21.55
CA GLN A 376 35.82 1.18 -22.05
C GLN A 376 36.00 2.58 -22.66
N MET A 377 34.95 3.14 -23.30
CA MET A 377 34.98 4.51 -23.85
C MET A 377 34.89 5.58 -22.76
N ASN A 378 34.01 5.42 -21.77
CA ASN A 378 33.76 6.45 -20.76
C ASN A 378 34.75 6.42 -19.58
N ILE A 379 35.31 5.25 -19.21
CA ILE A 379 36.40 5.17 -18.22
C ILE A 379 37.68 5.79 -18.78
N ASN A 380 37.95 5.65 -20.08
CA ASN A 380 39.10 6.32 -20.70
C ASN A 380 38.94 7.85 -20.67
N GLN A 381 37.74 8.37 -20.93
CA GLN A 381 37.44 9.80 -20.79
C GLN A 381 37.48 10.28 -19.32
N TYR A 382 37.01 9.46 -18.37
CA TYR A 382 37.09 9.77 -16.94
C TYR A 382 38.54 9.78 -16.45
N ASN A 383 39.35 8.80 -16.84
CA ASN A 383 40.77 8.74 -16.50
C ASN A 383 41.58 9.87 -17.19
N GLU A 384 41.16 10.35 -18.36
CA GLU A 384 41.75 11.54 -19.00
C GLU A 384 41.40 12.83 -18.24
N PHE A 385 40.16 12.98 -17.76
CA PHE A 385 39.73 14.16 -16.99
C PHE A 385 40.52 14.36 -15.68
N PHE A 386 40.86 13.28 -14.97
CA PHE A 386 41.69 13.33 -13.74
C PHE A 386 43.20 13.32 -14.00
N ARG A 387 43.64 13.10 -15.24
CA ARG A 387 45.06 13.27 -15.62
C ARG A 387 45.38 14.69 -16.08
N THR A 388 44.36 15.50 -16.37
CA THR A 388 44.50 16.83 -16.98
C THR A 388 44.02 17.98 -16.09
N ASN A 389 43.37 17.69 -14.97
CA ASN A 389 43.09 18.59 -13.84
C ASN A 389 43.75 18.02 -12.58
#